data_AF-A0A661FSC0-F1
#
_entry.id   AF-A0A661FSC0-F1
#
_cell.length_a   1.000
_cell.length_b   1.000
_cell.length_c   1.000
_cell.angle_alpha   90.00
_cell.angle_beta   90.00
_cell.angle_gamma   90.00
#
_symmetry.space_group_name_H-M   'P 1'
#
loop_
_entity.id
_entity.type
_entity.pdbx_description
1 polymer ?
#
loop_
_entity_poly.entity_id
_entity_poly.type
_entity_poly.pdbx_seq_one_letter_code
_entity_poly.pdbx_strand_id
1 'polypeptide(L)' 'AGDFSIADVANWSWARTHAWSGLDVTDLPNLQRWLDVISARPACQRGIKVPEDVTDLLTTDESDKKENFIAGARTMVTK' A
#
# COMPACT_ATOMS: atom_id res chain seq x y z
N ALA A 1 -21.11 -1.42 -12.38
CA ALA A 1 -20.56 -1.51 -11.01
C ALA A 1 -21.47 -0.70 -10.08
N GLY A 2 -21.55 -1.06 -8.79
CA GLY A 2 -22.26 -0.26 -7.78
C GLY A 2 -21.41 0.91 -7.27
N ASP A 3 -21.90 1.57 -6.22
CA ASP A 3 -21.20 2.69 -5.57
C ASP A 3 -19.97 2.24 -4.79
N PHE A 4 -19.01 3.15 -4.65
CA PHE A 4 -17.80 2.92 -3.84
C PHE A 4 -18.17 2.57 -2.40
N SER A 5 -17.59 1.50 -1.87
CA SER A 5 -17.92 0.98 -0.53
C SER A 5 -16.69 0.43 0.19
N ILE A 6 -16.90 -0.07 1.42
CA ILE A 6 -15.85 -0.76 2.18
C ILE A 6 -15.31 -2.00 1.45
N ALA A 7 -16.09 -2.60 0.54
CA ALA A 7 -15.63 -3.73 -0.26
C ALA A 7 -14.48 -3.31 -1.19
N ASP A 8 -14.52 -2.10 -1.75
CA ASP A 8 -13.44 -1.55 -2.57
C ASP A 8 -12.17 -1.35 -1.74
N VAL A 9 -12.30 -0.76 -0.55
CA VAL A 9 -11.17 -0.53 0.36
C VAL A 9 -10.53 -1.85 0.80
N ALA A 10 -11.34 -2.82 1.20
CA ALA A 10 -10.88 -4.12 1.67
C ALA A 10 -10.10 -4.87 0.58
N ASN A 11 -10.62 -4.88 -0.65
CA ASN A 11 -9.98 -5.60 -1.76
C ASN A 11 -8.78 -4.83 -2.36
N TRP A 12 -8.87 -3.50 -2.44
CA TRP A 12 -7.81 -2.68 -3.02
C TRP A 12 -6.51 -2.74 -2.21
N SER A 13 -6.62 -2.93 -0.89
CA SER A 13 -5.46 -3.09 0.00
C SER A 13 -4.52 -4.22 -0.44
N TRP A 14 -5.08 -5.31 -0.99
CA TRP A 14 -4.34 -6.43 -1.56
C TRP A 14 -4.06 -6.26 -3.05
N ALA A 15 -5.07 -5.88 -3.83
CA ALA A 15 -4.96 -5.83 -5.28
C ALA A 15 -3.90 -4.81 -5.75
N ARG A 16 -3.71 -3.69 -5.05
CA ARG A 16 -2.73 -2.66 -5.43
C ARG A 16 -1.27 -3.16 -5.42
N THR A 17 -0.98 -4.24 -4.70
CA THR A 17 0.36 -4.82 -4.57
C THR A 17 0.55 -6.06 -5.44
N HIS A 18 -0.31 -6.28 -6.44
CA HIS A 18 -0.26 -7.46 -7.32
C HIS A 18 1.13 -7.71 -7.94
N ALA A 19 1.85 -6.64 -8.31
CA ALA A 19 3.17 -6.73 -8.90
C ALA A 19 4.21 -7.32 -7.93
N TRP A 20 4.12 -6.96 -6.63
CA TRP A 20 4.97 -7.56 -5.59
C TRP A 20 4.70 -9.05 -5.42
N SER A 21 3.46 -9.49 -5.64
CA SER A 21 3.06 -10.90 -5.66
C SER A 21 3.38 -11.63 -6.97
N GLY A 22 3.98 -10.95 -7.97
CA GLY A 22 4.31 -11.54 -9.26
C GLY A 22 3.11 -11.79 -10.19
N LEU A 23 1.99 -11.08 -9.98
CA LEU A 23 0.78 -11.21 -10.79
C LEU A 23 0.71 -10.12 -11.86
N ASP A 24 0.52 -10.53 -13.11
CA ASP A 24 0.22 -9.64 -14.23
C ASP A 24 -1.30 -9.40 -14.34
N VAL A 25 -1.69 -8.14 -14.51
CA VAL A 25 -3.08 -7.69 -14.62
C VAL A 25 -3.36 -6.96 -15.93
N THR A 26 -2.40 -6.91 -16.85
CA THR A 26 -2.49 -6.16 -18.12
C THR A 26 -3.69 -6.57 -18.98
N ASP A 27 -4.02 -7.87 -19.00
CA ASP A 27 -5.17 -8.42 -19.75
C ASP A 27 -6.53 -8.29 -19.02
N LEU A 28 -6.56 -7.59 -17.87
CA LEU A 28 -7.76 -7.41 -17.05
C LEU A 28 -8.22 -5.93 -17.09
N PRO A 29 -8.79 -5.44 -18.20
CA PRO A 29 -9.06 -4.00 -18.40
C PRO A 29 -10.02 -3.40 -17.36
N ASN A 30 -10.99 -4.19 -16.90
CA ASN A 30 -11.90 -3.75 -15.85
C ASN A 30 -11.23 -3.64 -14.48
N LEU A 31 -10.27 -4.53 -14.20
CA LEU A 31 -9.48 -4.49 -12.97
C LEU A 31 -8.52 -3.29 -13.01
N GLN A 32 -7.83 -3.06 -14.13
CA GLN A 32 -6.94 -1.92 -14.31
C GLN A 32 -7.68 -0.60 -14.09
N ARG A 33 -8.82 -0.41 -14.76
CA ARG A 33 -9.68 0.77 -14.56
C ARG A 33 -10.07 0.95 -13.09
N TRP A 34 -10.40 -0.13 -12.39
CA TRP A 34 -10.79 -0.08 -10.97
C TRP A 34 -9.60 0.27 -10.06
N LEU A 35 -8.42 -0.31 -10.31
CA LEU A 35 -7.17 0.03 -9.62
C LEU A 35 -6.82 1.52 -9.79
N ASP A 36 -6.94 2.05 -11.00
CA ASP A 36 -6.63 3.44 -11.32
C ASP A 36 -7.61 4.40 -10.61
N VAL A 37 -8.91 4.10 -10.67
CA VAL A 37 -9.94 4.93 -10.02
C VAL A 37 -9.77 4.98 -8.50
N ILE A 38 -9.48 3.86 -7.85
CA ILE A 38 -9.30 3.86 -6.38
C ILE A 38 -7.97 4.49 -5.99
N SER A 39 -6.90 4.18 -6.72
CA SER A 39 -5.58 4.74 -6.42
C SER A 39 -5.55 6.27 -6.55
N ALA A 40 -6.33 6.87 -7.45
CA ALA A 40 -6.44 8.32 -7.58
C ALA A 40 -7.12 9.01 -6.38
N ARG A 41 -7.76 8.28 -5.47
CA ARG A 41 -8.50 8.89 -4.34
C ARG A 41 -7.53 9.45 -3.30
N PRO A 42 -7.67 10.73 -2.88
CA PRO A 42 -6.78 11.33 -1.88
C PRO A 42 -6.75 10.58 -0.54
N ALA A 43 -7.87 9.99 -0.11
CA ALA A 43 -7.94 9.21 1.11
C ALA A 43 -7.14 7.89 1.01
N CYS A 44 -7.18 7.23 -0.15
CA CYS A 44 -6.41 6.03 -0.44
C CYS A 44 -4.90 6.32 -0.45
N GLN A 45 -4.48 7.42 -1.08
CA GLN A 45 -3.08 7.88 -1.09
C GLN A 45 -2.56 8.23 0.31
N ARG A 46 -3.40 8.78 1.20
CA ARG A 46 -3.03 8.99 2.60
C ARG A 46 -2.97 7.67 3.37
N GLY A 47 -3.92 6.77 3.14
CA GLY A 47 -4.03 5.51 3.87
C GLY A 47 -2.83 4.59 3.71
N ILE A 48 -2.22 4.56 2.51
CA ILE A 48 -1.03 3.72 2.25
C ILE A 48 0.25 4.22 2.94
N LYS A 49 0.23 5.41 3.52
CA LYS A 49 1.36 6.03 4.23
C LYS A 49 1.29 5.86 5.75
N VAL A 50 0.33 5.07 6.24
CA VAL A 50 0.09 4.85 7.66
C VAL A 50 0.36 3.36 7.96
N PRO A 51 1.10 3.02 9.03
CA PRO A 51 1.68 3.93 10.04
C PRO A 51 2.85 4.77 9.52
N GLU A 52 3.69 4.21 8.65
CA GLU A 52 4.86 4.90 8.07
C GLU A 52 4.84 4.73 6.54
N ASP A 53 5.38 5.69 5.80
CA ASP A 53 5.53 5.59 4.35
C ASP A 53 6.69 4.64 4.00
N VAL A 54 6.35 3.39 3.68
CA VAL A 54 7.33 2.35 3.34
C VAL A 54 8.16 2.74 2.11
N THR A 55 7.61 3.53 1.19
CA THR A 55 8.37 3.96 0.01
C THR A 55 9.49 4.91 0.44
N ASP A 56 9.17 5.89 1.28
CA ASP A 56 10.15 6.82 1.86
C ASP A 56 11.23 6.07 2.64
N LEU A 57 10.84 5.11 3.48
CA LEU A 57 11.77 4.30 4.27
C LEU A 57 12.74 3.47 3.41
N LEU A 58 12.32 3.02 2.22
CA LEU A 58 13.16 2.24 1.32
C LEU A 58 14.12 3.12 0.50
N THR A 59 13.73 4.36 0.19
CA THR A 59 14.48 5.25 -0.71
C THR A 59 15.30 6.34 -0.03
N THR A 60 14.99 6.68 1.23
CA THR A 60 15.74 7.72 1.96
C THR A 60 17.17 7.27 2.27
N ASP A 61 18.13 8.19 2.26
CA ASP A 61 19.50 7.96 2.74
C ASP A 61 19.65 8.23 4.25
N GLU A 62 18.57 8.65 4.91
CA GLU A 62 18.57 8.93 6.35
C GLU A 62 18.62 7.63 7.16
N SER A 63 19.83 7.27 7.61
CA SER A 63 20.10 6.11 8.46
C SER A 63 19.23 6.11 9.72
N ASP A 64 19.07 7.27 10.35
CA ASP A 64 18.41 7.41 11.64
C ASP A 64 16.92 7.02 11.56
N LYS A 65 16.23 7.35 10.46
CA LYS A 65 14.83 6.95 10.26
C LYS A 65 14.69 5.44 10.12
N LYS A 66 15.58 4.82 9.34
CA LYS A 66 15.61 3.35 9.15
C LYS A 66 15.91 2.62 10.46
N GLU A 67 16.89 3.10 11.21
CA GLU A 67 17.29 2.52 12.50
C GLU A 67 16.17 2.62 13.53
N ASN A 68 15.53 3.78 13.66
CA ASN A 68 14.39 3.97 14.56
C ASN A 68 13.22 3.05 14.21
N PHE A 69 12.91 2.90 12.91
CA PHE A 69 11.88 1.97 12.46
C PHE A 69 12.20 0.51 12.80
N ILE A 70 13.45 0.07 12.55
CA ILE A 70 13.91 -1.30 12.88
C ILE A 70 13.85 -1.54 14.39
N ALA A 71 14.29 -0.57 15.21
CA ALA A 71 14.25 -0.66 16.66
C ALA A 71 12.80 -0.83 17.17
N GLY A 72 11.88 0.00 16.68
CA GLY A 72 10.45 -0.11 16.98
C GLY A 72 9.88 -1.48 16.58
N ALA A 73 10.17 -1.94 15.37
CA ALA A 73 9.69 -3.23 14.87
C ALA A 73 10.18 -4.42 15.72
N ARG A 74 11.44 -4.43 16.15
CA ARG A 74 12.01 -5.49 17.00
C ARG A 74 11.28 -5.60 18.34
N THR A 75 10.96 -4.46 18.97
CA THR A 75 10.27 -4.47 20.28
C THR A 75 8.85 -5.05 20.22
N MET A 76 8.19 -5.06 19.05
CA MET A 76 6.84 -5.59 18.91
C MET A 76 6.79 -7.13 18.96
N VAL A 77 7.87 -7.82 18.59
CA VAL A 77 7.91 -9.30 18.51
C VAL A 77 8.53 -9.93 19.76
N THR A 78 9.27 -9.15 20.55
CA THR A 78 10.00 -9.63 21.74
C THR A 78 9.27 -9.41 23.06
N LYS A 79 7.96 -9.14 23.04
CA LYS A 79 7.13 -9.02 24.26
C LYS A 79 6.52 -10.36 24.65
#